data_AF-A0A1Q2TX91-F1
#
_entry.id   AF-A0A1Q2TX91-F1
#
_cell.length_a   1.000
_cell.length_b   1.000
_cell.length_c   1.000
_cell.angle_alpha   90.00
_cell.angle_beta   90.00
_cell.angle_gamma   90.00
#
_symmetry.space_group_name_H-M   'P 1'
#
loop_
_entity.id
_entity.type
_entity.pdbx_description
1 polymer ?
#
loop_
_entity_poly.entity_id
_entity_poly.type
_entity_poly.pdbx_seq_one_letter_code
_entity_poly.pdbx_strand_id
1 'polypeptide(L)'
;MTPENTPQRSGFEPELGGFLRNDAGRSGFEPELGGLLRQKGVYVDETTCIGCRHCAHTAPNTFYVEEEHGRARAYRQDGDSEEVIQEAIDTCPVDCIHWLDYTILKEKEQARKYQVIRPLGLPQDSGSQAIARKQSLG
;
A
#
# COMPACT_ATOMS: atom_id res chain seq x y z
N MET A 1 4.55 -44.95 -2.31
CA MET A 1 5.02 -44.24 -1.11
C MET A 1 4.52 -42.81 -1.19
N THR A 2 3.55 -42.46 -0.35
CA THR A 2 3.23 -41.07 -0.05
C THR A 2 4.39 -40.48 0.76
N PRO A 3 4.78 -39.23 0.51
CA PRO A 3 5.18 -38.35 1.56
C PRO A 3 4.07 -37.34 1.79
N GLU A 4 3.48 -37.46 2.96
CA GLU A 4 2.55 -36.54 3.55
C GLU A 4 3.25 -35.20 3.87
N ASN A 5 2.43 -34.15 3.89
CA ASN A 5 2.59 -32.97 4.76
C ASN A 5 3.79 -32.05 4.47
N THR A 6 3.69 -31.29 3.37
CA THR A 6 4.41 -30.01 3.29
C THR A 6 3.50 -28.93 3.91
N PRO A 7 3.98 -28.13 4.88
CA PRO A 7 3.16 -27.08 5.49
C PRO A 7 2.67 -26.14 4.40
N GLN A 8 1.38 -25.75 4.48
CA GLN A 8 0.67 -24.80 3.60
C GLN A 8 1.61 -23.96 2.72
N ARG A 9 1.94 -24.45 1.51
CA ARG A 9 2.69 -23.67 0.53
C ARG A 9 1.82 -22.49 0.12
N SER A 10 2.32 -21.27 0.32
CA SER A 10 1.57 -20.04 0.10
C SER A 10 1.19 -19.80 -1.37
N GLY A 11 1.78 -20.55 -2.31
CA GLY A 11 1.57 -20.39 -3.75
C GLY A 11 2.40 -19.27 -4.38
N PHE A 12 3.31 -18.66 -3.62
CA PHE A 12 4.14 -17.52 -4.04
C PHE A 12 5.65 -17.83 -4.09
N GLU A 13 6.02 -19.12 -4.15
CA GLU A 13 7.43 -19.54 -4.12
C GLU A 13 8.08 -19.35 -5.50
N PRO A 14 9.16 -18.54 -5.61
CA PRO A 14 9.72 -18.11 -6.90
C PRO A 14 10.64 -19.14 -7.59
N GLU A 15 10.74 -20.37 -7.05
CA GLU A 15 11.83 -21.29 -7.42
C GLU A 15 11.61 -22.06 -8.73
N LEU A 16 10.42 -22.03 -9.33
CA LEU A 16 10.12 -22.82 -10.53
C LEU A 16 9.14 -22.11 -11.44
N GLY A 17 9.57 -20.96 -11.98
CA GLY A 17 8.98 -20.30 -13.15
C GLY A 17 7.73 -20.95 -13.73
N GLY A 18 6.58 -20.64 -13.14
CA GLY A 18 5.34 -21.38 -13.36
C GLY A 18 4.75 -21.20 -14.76
N PHE A 19 3.55 -21.77 -14.98
CA PHE A 19 2.79 -21.72 -16.24
C PHE A 19 2.64 -20.29 -16.81
N LEU A 20 2.63 -19.27 -15.95
CA LEU A 20 2.57 -17.85 -16.32
C LEU A 20 3.80 -17.37 -17.11
N ARG A 21 4.89 -18.16 -17.17
CA ARG A 21 5.99 -17.85 -18.07
C ARG A 21 5.62 -17.97 -19.56
N ASN A 22 4.64 -18.83 -19.85
CA ASN A 22 4.00 -19.07 -21.14
C ASN A 22 3.13 -17.93 -21.69
N ASP A 23 2.65 -17.03 -20.82
CA ASP A 23 1.52 -16.17 -21.18
C ASP A 23 1.96 -14.96 -22.02
N ALA A 24 1.28 -14.74 -23.15
CA ALA A 24 1.52 -13.60 -24.04
C ALA A 24 0.98 -12.28 -23.45
N GLY A 25 0.15 -12.34 -22.40
CA GLY A 25 -0.44 -11.19 -21.70
C GLY A 25 0.39 -10.64 -20.53
N ARG A 26 1.70 -10.89 -20.48
CA ARG A 26 2.57 -10.44 -19.39
C ARG A 26 2.61 -8.91 -19.29
N SER A 27 2.22 -8.42 -18.13
CA SER A 27 2.19 -7.00 -17.79
C SER A 27 3.51 -6.48 -17.23
N GLY A 28 4.39 -7.38 -16.75
CA GLY A 28 5.65 -7.05 -16.06
C GLY A 28 5.48 -6.82 -14.55
N PHE A 29 4.24 -6.90 -14.05
CA PHE A 29 3.86 -6.73 -12.64
C PHE A 29 3.65 -8.07 -11.92
N GLU A 30 3.91 -9.19 -12.57
CA GLU A 30 3.77 -10.51 -11.96
C GLU A 30 4.82 -10.70 -10.83
N PRO A 31 4.44 -11.27 -9.67
CA PRO A 31 5.35 -11.50 -8.54
C PRO A 31 6.57 -12.34 -8.93
N GLU A 32 6.35 -13.29 -9.84
CA GLU A 32 7.32 -14.23 -10.41
C GLU A 32 8.51 -13.55 -11.13
N LEU A 33 8.34 -12.30 -11.59
CA LEU A 33 9.32 -11.58 -12.43
C LEU A 33 10.12 -10.52 -11.66
N GLY A 34 9.91 -10.33 -10.35
CA GLY A 34 10.63 -9.32 -9.56
C GLY A 34 11.24 -9.78 -8.24
N GLY A 35 11.38 -11.08 -8.02
CA GLY A 35 12.11 -11.64 -6.87
C GLY A 35 11.46 -11.37 -5.50
N LEU A 36 12.18 -11.70 -4.43
CA LEU A 36 11.76 -11.57 -3.02
C LEU A 36 11.21 -10.17 -2.66
N LEU A 37 11.65 -9.12 -3.37
CA LEU A 37 11.31 -7.72 -3.13
C LEU A 37 9.89 -7.32 -3.60
N ARG A 38 9.16 -8.18 -4.32
CA ARG A 38 7.84 -7.84 -4.90
C ARG A 38 6.61 -8.40 -4.17
N GLN A 39 6.77 -9.05 -3.02
CA GLN A 39 5.63 -9.63 -2.31
C GLN A 39 4.76 -8.56 -1.62
N LYS A 40 5.36 -7.43 -1.22
CA LYS A 40 4.67 -6.36 -0.52
C LYS A 40 5.08 -4.98 -1.05
N GLY A 41 4.22 -3.99 -0.84
CA GLY A 41 4.53 -2.58 -1.01
C GLY A 41 3.93 -1.77 0.14
N VAL A 42 4.42 -0.55 0.30
CA VAL A 42 3.93 0.42 1.27
C VAL A 42 2.79 1.25 0.70
N TYR A 43 1.76 1.43 1.52
CA TYR A 43 0.55 2.18 1.23
C TYR A 43 0.29 3.20 2.34
N VAL A 44 -0.25 4.36 1.97
CA VAL A 44 -0.73 5.37 2.93
C VAL A 44 -2.25 5.45 2.83
N ASP A 45 -2.94 5.26 3.96
CA ASP A 45 -4.37 5.54 4.06
C ASP A 45 -4.62 7.05 4.18
N GLU A 46 -4.92 7.68 3.05
CA GLU A 46 -5.19 9.12 2.94
C GLU A 46 -6.42 9.57 3.73
N THR A 47 -7.33 8.66 4.07
CA THR A 47 -8.51 9.01 4.86
C THR A 47 -8.21 9.14 6.35
N THR A 48 -7.13 8.51 6.80
CA THR A 48 -6.65 8.54 8.19
C THR A 48 -5.48 9.51 8.34
N CYS A 49 -4.67 9.69 7.29
CA CYS A 49 -3.51 10.58 7.31
C CYS A 49 -3.91 12.03 7.66
N ILE A 50 -3.15 12.63 8.58
CA ILE A 50 -3.37 14.02 9.04
C ILE A 50 -2.38 15.02 8.43
N GLY A 51 -1.58 14.61 7.45
CA GLY A 51 -0.65 15.51 6.76
C GLY A 51 0.52 16.01 7.61
N CYS A 52 0.98 15.26 8.62
CA CYS A 52 2.07 15.68 9.53
C CYS A 52 3.45 15.76 8.86
N ARG A 53 3.61 15.21 7.64
CA ARG A 53 4.82 15.21 6.82
C ARG A 53 6.03 14.43 7.35
N HIS A 54 5.92 13.78 8.51
CA HIS A 54 7.06 13.09 9.11
C HIS A 54 7.64 12.00 8.18
N CYS A 55 6.78 11.16 7.60
CA CYS A 55 7.20 10.13 6.65
C CYS A 55 7.95 10.67 5.42
N ALA A 56 7.56 11.84 4.90
CA ALA A 56 8.24 12.48 3.77
C ALA A 56 9.60 13.09 4.16
N HIS A 57 9.85 13.31 5.46
CA HIS A 57 11.17 13.72 5.95
C HIS A 57 12.07 12.51 6.25
N THR A 58 11.51 11.45 6.83
CA THR A 58 12.24 10.22 7.18
C THR A 58 12.65 9.42 5.95
N ALA A 59 11.73 9.23 4.99
CA ALA A 59 11.92 8.43 3.79
C ALA A 59 11.52 9.24 2.53
N PRO A 60 12.31 10.28 2.18
CA PRO A 60 11.95 11.25 1.13
C PRO A 60 11.99 10.67 -0.29
N ASN A 61 12.65 9.53 -0.50
CA ASN A 61 12.65 8.87 -1.81
C ASN A 61 11.44 7.94 -1.98
N THR A 62 10.69 7.68 -0.91
CA THR A 62 9.55 6.76 -0.86
C THR A 62 8.22 7.50 -0.75
N PHE A 63 8.15 8.52 0.12
CA PHE A 63 6.93 9.28 0.39
C PHE A 63 7.01 10.73 -0.04
N TYR A 64 5.86 11.28 -0.41
CA TYR A 64 5.66 12.70 -0.63
C TYR A 64 4.31 13.14 -0.05
N VAL A 65 4.09 14.45 0.05
CA VAL A 65 2.78 15.00 0.42
C VAL A 65 2.14 15.60 -0.83
N GLU A 66 0.94 15.12 -1.17
CA GLU A 66 0.19 15.64 -2.29
C GLU A 66 -0.46 17.00 -1.96
N GLU A 67 -0.65 17.83 -2.98
CA GLU A 67 -1.01 19.24 -2.80
C GLU A 67 -2.52 19.50 -2.63
N GLU A 68 -3.37 18.60 -3.12
CA GLU A 68 -4.83 18.78 -3.17
C GLU A 68 -5.45 18.67 -1.77
N HIS A 69 -5.07 17.66 -0.99
CA HIS A 69 -5.62 17.42 0.35
C HIS A 69 -4.57 17.50 1.46
N GLY A 70 -3.28 17.63 1.11
CA GLY A 70 -2.18 17.65 2.07
C GLY A 70 -1.93 16.29 2.73
N ARG A 71 -2.24 15.18 2.04
CA ARG A 71 -2.03 13.81 2.53
C ARG A 71 -0.69 13.24 2.05
N ALA A 72 -0.13 12.34 2.84
CA ALA A 72 1.06 11.62 2.40
C ALA A 72 0.68 10.51 1.38
N ARG A 73 1.59 10.22 0.45
CA ARG A 73 1.49 9.16 -0.55
C ARG A 73 2.83 8.47 -0.73
N ALA A 74 2.81 7.19 -1.01
CA ALA A 74 3.99 6.46 -1.49
C ALA A 74 4.08 6.59 -3.01
N TYR A 75 5.21 7.06 -3.54
CA TYR A 75 5.43 7.20 -4.99
C TYR A 75 6.45 6.22 -5.54
N ARG A 76 7.36 5.73 -4.69
CA ARG A 76 8.30 4.67 -5.01
C ARG A 76 8.34 3.66 -3.87
N GLN A 77 8.12 2.40 -4.20
CA GLN A 77 8.03 1.30 -3.24
C GLN A 77 9.41 0.88 -2.70
N ASP A 78 10.47 1.22 -3.44
CA ASP A 78 11.87 0.89 -3.21
C ASP A 78 12.75 2.15 -3.24
N GLY A 79 12.18 3.29 -2.83
CA GLY A 79 12.86 4.58 -2.86
C GLY A 79 13.99 4.67 -1.85
N ASP A 80 13.73 4.21 -0.63
CA ASP A 80 14.65 4.14 0.51
C ASP A 80 14.82 2.68 0.97
N SER A 81 15.72 2.41 1.92
CA SER A 81 15.89 1.07 2.47
C SER A 81 14.67 0.63 3.29
N GLU A 82 14.42 -0.67 3.40
CA GLU A 82 13.27 -1.19 4.15
C GLU A 82 13.28 -0.73 5.60
N GLU A 83 14.47 -0.59 6.22
CA GLU A 83 14.63 -0.09 7.59
C GLU A 83 14.15 1.36 7.73
N VAL A 84 14.48 2.22 6.76
CA VAL A 84 14.07 3.63 6.74
C VAL A 84 12.57 3.76 6.46
N ILE A 85 12.02 2.92 5.58
CA ILE A 85 10.57 2.87 5.34
C ILE A 85 9.85 2.35 6.59
N GLN A 86 10.40 1.34 7.27
CA GLN A 86 9.85 0.82 8.52
C GLN A 86 9.86 1.87 9.63
N GLU A 87 10.94 2.65 9.76
CA GLU A 87 11.00 3.80 10.68
C GLU A 87 9.87 4.80 10.39
N ALA A 88 9.66 5.17 9.12
CA ALA A 88 8.59 6.07 8.72
C ALA A 88 7.18 5.51 9.04
N ILE A 89 7.00 4.19 8.95
CA ILE A 89 5.77 3.51 9.35
C ILE A 89 5.57 3.61 10.87
N ASP A 90 6.57 3.20 11.64
CA ASP A 90 6.49 3.09 13.11
C ASP A 90 6.36 4.45 13.81
N THR A 91 6.77 5.52 13.15
CA THR A 91 6.74 6.90 13.67
C THR A 91 5.50 7.69 13.24
N CYS A 92 4.62 7.10 12.43
CA CYS A 92 3.40 7.77 12.00
C CYS A 92 2.45 8.00 13.19
N PRO A 93 2.09 9.26 13.53
CA PRO A 93 1.33 9.55 14.75
C PRO A 93 -0.14 9.08 14.72
N VAL A 94 -0.61 8.59 13.57
CA VAL A 94 -1.99 8.11 13.35
C VAL A 94 -2.02 6.74 12.68
N ASP A 95 -0.88 6.04 12.65
CA ASP A 95 -0.74 4.67 12.12
C ASP A 95 -1.29 4.49 10.70
N CYS A 96 -1.23 5.52 9.84
CA CYS A 96 -1.86 5.48 8.52
C CYS A 96 -1.00 4.87 7.41
N ILE A 97 0.14 4.23 7.72
CA ILE A 97 1.06 3.68 6.73
C ILE A 97 1.18 2.18 6.94
N HIS A 98 1.07 1.39 5.88
CA HIS A 98 0.99 -0.07 5.97
C HIS A 98 1.79 -0.77 4.89
N TRP A 99 2.48 -1.85 5.26
CA TRP A 99 2.89 -2.87 4.31
C TRP A 99 1.68 -3.70 3.88
N LEU A 100 1.46 -3.81 2.57
CA LEU A 100 0.37 -4.58 1.97
C LEU A 100 0.93 -5.54 0.92
N ASP A 101 0.27 -6.69 0.76
CA ASP A 101 0.50 -7.53 -0.43
C ASP A 101 0.21 -6.72 -1.71
N TYR A 102 0.96 -6.99 -2.78
CA TYR A 102 0.83 -6.22 -4.02
C TYR A 102 -0.56 -6.28 -4.66
N THR A 103 -1.28 -7.40 -4.50
CA THR A 103 -2.66 -7.55 -4.98
C THR A 103 -3.60 -6.59 -4.23
N ILE A 104 -3.47 -6.53 -2.90
CA ILE A 104 -4.24 -5.63 -2.04
C ILE A 104 -3.84 -4.17 -2.27
N LEU A 105 -2.55 -3.90 -2.46
CA LEU A 105 -2.07 -2.55 -2.80
C LEU A 105 -2.76 -2.04 -4.06
N LYS A 106 -2.79 -2.84 -5.13
CA LYS A 106 -3.46 -2.48 -6.39
C LYS A 106 -4.95 -2.16 -6.19
N GLU A 107 -5.64 -2.95 -5.38
CA GLU A 107 -7.05 -2.70 -5.04
C GLU A 107 -7.24 -1.40 -4.27
N LYS A 108 -6.41 -1.14 -3.25
CA LYS A 108 -6.46 0.08 -2.43
C LYS A 108 -6.15 1.33 -3.26
N GLU A 109 -5.14 1.27 -4.12
CA GLU A 109 -4.77 2.33 -5.06
C GLU A 109 -5.88 2.67 -6.05
N GLN A 110 -6.60 1.65 -6.53
CA GLN A 110 -7.75 1.83 -7.41
C GLN A 110 -8.95 2.41 -6.64
N ALA A 111 -9.23 1.92 -5.44
CA ALA A 111 -10.31 2.41 -4.58
C ALA A 111 -10.09 3.87 -4.16
N ARG A 112 -8.83 4.28 -3.92
CA ARG A 112 -8.46 5.64 -3.56
C ARG A 112 -9.00 6.69 -4.53
N LYS A 113 -9.02 6.41 -5.83
CA LYS A 113 -9.50 7.35 -6.86
C LYS A 113 -10.93 7.85 -6.61
N TYR A 114 -11.70 7.13 -5.80
CA TYR A 114 -13.09 7.43 -5.46
C TYR A 114 -13.28 7.69 -3.95
N GLN A 115 -12.20 7.77 -3.17
CA GLN A 115 -12.27 8.13 -1.76
C GLN A 115 -12.59 9.61 -1.61
N VAL A 116 -13.47 9.93 -0.66
CA VAL A 116 -13.79 11.31 -0.28
C VAL A 116 -12.86 11.68 0.88
N ILE A 117 -11.86 12.51 0.60
CA ILE A 117 -10.92 12.99 1.61
C ILE A 117 -11.50 14.23 2.30
N ARG A 118 -11.57 14.21 3.63
CA ARG A 118 -12.02 15.38 4.38
C ARG A 118 -10.89 16.42 4.47
N PRO A 119 -11.21 17.72 4.45
CA PRO A 119 -10.23 18.76 4.70
C PRO A 119 -9.49 18.56 6.03
N LEU A 120 -8.25 19.03 6.09
CA LEU A 120 -7.51 19.16 7.34
C LEU A 120 -8.23 20.08 8.33
N GLY A 121 -8.05 19.83 9.63
CA GLY A 121 -8.71 20.59 10.70
C GLY A 121 -10.09 20.04 11.12
N LEU A 122 -10.62 19.05 10.40
CA LEU A 122 -11.77 18.25 10.82
C LEU A 122 -11.30 16.90 11.37
N PRO A 123 -12.06 16.26 12.28
CA PRO A 123 -11.74 14.91 12.76
C PRO A 123 -11.62 13.88 11.62
N GLN A 124 -10.52 13.12 11.63
CA GLN A 124 -10.20 12.06 10.66
C GLN A 124 -10.46 10.68 11.28
N ASP A 125 -11.69 10.40 11.71
CA ASP A 125 -12.10 9.10 12.23
C ASP A 125 -12.97 8.31 11.24
N SER A 126 -13.01 7.00 11.43
CA SER A 126 -13.71 6.03 10.59
C SER A 126 -15.24 6.22 10.60
N GLY A 127 -15.83 6.68 11.71
CA GLY A 127 -17.27 6.97 11.82
C GLY A 127 -17.75 8.09 10.90
N SER A 128 -16.91 9.10 10.69
CA SER A 128 -17.25 10.26 9.88
C SER A 128 -17.29 9.98 8.36
N GLN A 129 -16.71 8.86 7.89
CA GLN A 129 -16.81 8.45 6.47
C GLN A 129 -18.22 7.99 6.08
N ALA A 130 -18.97 7.41 7.03
CA ALA A 130 -20.36 7.03 6.82
C ALA A 130 -21.30 8.25 6.69
N ILE A 131 -20.93 9.37 7.32
CA ILE A 131 -21.72 10.61 7.30
C ILE A 131 -21.51 11.35 5.97
N ALA A 132 -20.27 11.45 5.48
CA ALA A 132 -19.97 12.09 4.19
C ALA A 132 -20.66 11.37 3.02
N ARG A 133 -20.68 10.03 3.02
CA ARG A 133 -21.42 9.23 2.01
C ARG A 133 -22.93 9.48 2.01
N LYS A 134 -23.53 9.81 3.15
CA LYS A 134 -24.96 10.16 3.24
C LYS A 134 -25.27 11.55 2.70
N GLN A 135 -24.32 12.49 2.76
CA GLN A 135 -24.50 13.86 2.28
C GLN A 135 -24.33 13.98 0.76
N SER A 136 -23.60 13.07 0.12
CA SER A 136 -23.43 13.03 -1.35
C SER A 136 -24.54 12.27 -2.10
N LEU A 137 -25.49 11.65 -1.38
CA LEU A 137 -26.64 10.91 -1.94
C LEU A 137 -27.98 11.63 -1.68
N GLY A 138 -27.93 12.88 -1.22
CA GLY A 138 -29.09 13.74 -0.96
C GLY A 138 -29.23 14.85 -1.99
#